data_AF-A0A967WL95-F1
#
_entry.id   AF-A0A967WL95-F1
#
_cell.length_a   1.000
_cell.length_b   1.000
_cell.length_c   1.000
_cell.angle_alpha   90.00
_cell.angle_beta   90.00
_cell.angle_gamma   90.00
#
_symmetry.space_group_name_H-M   'P 1'
#
loop_
_entity.id
_entity.type
_entity.pdbx_description
1 polymer ?
#
loop_
_entity_poly.entity_id
_entity_poly.type
_entity_poly.pdbx_seq_one_letter_code
_entity_poly.pdbx_strand_id
1 'polypeptide(L)'
;RTARFRCAVVIAKYTGEICRTEGVCEGLIALAPAGEGGFGYDPIFYLPDHGCTMAQLPQARKNRISHRARAIEAAMPTLRRLLI
;
A
#
# COMPACT_ATOMS: atom_id res chain seq x y z
N ARG A 1 16.47 4.60 10.29
CA ARG A 1 15.00 4.74 10.50
C ARG A 1 14.23 4.29 9.25
N THR A 2 14.71 3.26 8.56
CA THR A 2 14.02 2.67 7.41
C THR A 2 12.75 1.96 7.90
N ALA A 3 11.67 2.08 7.14
CA ALA A 3 10.40 1.44 7.43
C ALA A 3 9.68 1.10 6.14
N ARG A 4 8.66 0.25 6.23
CA ARG A 4 7.77 -0.04 5.10
C ARG A 4 6.35 -0.20 5.56
N PHE A 5 5.42 0.25 4.74
CA PHE A 5 4.06 -0.26 4.80
C PHE A 5 3.96 -1.55 3.97
N ARG A 6 3.27 -2.55 4.52
CA ARG A 6 2.99 -3.83 3.86
C ARG A 6 1.49 -4.10 3.88
N CYS A 7 0.93 -4.51 2.75
CA CYS A 7 -0.44 -5.02 2.65
C CYS A 7 -0.36 -6.45 2.14
N ALA A 8 -1.09 -7.36 2.79
CA ALA A 8 -1.32 -8.71 2.31
C ALA A 8 -2.78 -8.85 1.88
N VAL A 9 -3.00 -9.47 0.73
CA VAL A 9 -4.33 -9.77 0.18
C VAL A 9 -4.41 -11.28 -0.05
N VAL A 10 -5.47 -11.89 0.50
CA VAL A 10 -5.72 -13.33 0.38
C VAL A 10 -7.07 -13.53 -0.31
N ILE A 11 -7.08 -14.33 -1.38
CA ILE A 11 -8.29 -14.73 -2.09
C ILE A 11 -8.44 -16.24 -1.90
N ALA A 12 -9.52 -16.65 -1.23
CA ALA A 12 -9.83 -18.05 -0.97
C ALA A 12 -11.08 -18.48 -1.74
N LYS A 13 -10.97 -19.56 -2.52
CA LYS A 13 -12.12 -20.20 -3.17
C LYS A 13 -12.76 -21.22 -2.23
N TYR A 14 -14.05 -21.46 -2.42
CA TYR A 14 -14.76 -22.54 -1.75
C TYR A 14 -14.19 -23.93 -2.09
N THR A 15 -13.50 -24.07 -3.23
CA THR A 15 -12.79 -25.28 -3.66
C THR A 15 -11.48 -25.51 -2.92
N GLY A 16 -11.07 -24.60 -2.02
CA GLY A 16 -9.83 -24.70 -1.25
C GLY A 16 -8.59 -24.06 -1.89
N GLU A 17 -8.68 -23.54 -3.11
CA GLU A 17 -7.58 -22.77 -3.72
C GLU A 17 -7.40 -21.45 -2.97
N ILE A 18 -6.16 -21.13 -2.59
CA ILE A 18 -5.82 -19.88 -1.91
C ILE A 18 -4.72 -19.15 -2.68
N CYS A 19 -5.01 -17.94 -3.13
CA CYS A 19 -4.02 -17.02 -3.65
C CYS A 19 -3.63 -16.02 -2.56
N ARG A 20 -2.33 -15.81 -2.38
CA ARG A 20 -1.76 -14.83 -1.45
C ARG A 20 -0.91 -13.86 -2.25
N THR A 21 -1.15 -12.58 -2.07
CA THR A 21 -0.40 -11.51 -2.71
C THR A 21 -0.05 -10.46 -1.68
N GLU A 22 1.00 -9.69 -1.97
CA GLU A 22 1.43 -8.61 -1.10
C GLU A 22 1.87 -7.40 -1.90
N GLY A 23 1.77 -6.25 -1.26
CA GLY A 23 2.29 -5.00 -1.74
C GLY A 23 3.08 -4.31 -0.65
N VAL A 24 4.22 -3.75 -1.04
CA VAL A 24 5.14 -3.07 -0.12
C VAL A 24 5.38 -1.67 -0.63
N CYS A 25 5.44 -0.71 0.28
CA CYS A 25 5.87 0.66 0.03
C CYS A 25 7.00 0.97 1.01
N GLU A 26 8.22 1.15 0.49
CA GLU A 26 9.40 1.45 1.30
C GLU A 26 9.45 2.95 1.61
N GLY A 27 10.01 3.30 2.76
CA GLY A 27 10.13 4.68 3.21
C GLY A 27 10.97 4.79 4.48
N LEU A 28 10.84 5.93 5.14
CA LEU A 28 11.55 6.25 6.38
C LEU A 28 10.55 6.73 7.44
N ILE A 29 10.89 6.58 8.72
CA ILE A 29 10.16 7.27 9.79
C ILE A 29 10.73 8.68 9.96
N ALA A 30 9.88 9.69 9.71
CA ALA A 30 10.20 11.10 9.87
C ALA A 30 10.54 11.46 11.32
N LEU A 31 11.17 12.63 11.51
CA LEU A 31 11.47 13.17 12.84
C LEU A 31 10.25 13.81 13.50
N ALA A 32 9.34 14.35 12.71
CA ALA A 32 8.10 14.98 13.14
C ALA A 32 6.98 14.66 12.13
N PRO A 33 5.71 14.63 12.56
CA PRO A 33 4.59 14.44 11.66
C PRO A 33 4.43 15.65 10.72
N ALA A 34 4.02 15.41 9.47
CA ALA A 34 3.65 16.45 8.51
C ALA A 34 2.49 15.98 7.61
N GLY A 35 1.65 16.92 7.17
CA GLY A 35 0.49 16.66 6.32
C GLY A 35 -0.80 16.40 7.09
N GLU A 36 -1.92 16.76 6.49
CA GLU A 36 -3.27 16.66 7.06
C GLU A 36 -4.10 15.52 6.44
N GLY A 37 -3.62 14.94 5.35
CA GLY A 37 -4.28 13.85 4.64
C GLY A 37 -3.94 12.47 5.20
N GLY A 38 -4.62 11.45 4.68
CA GLY A 38 -4.36 10.07 5.08
C GLY A 38 -4.87 9.75 6.49
N PHE A 39 -4.28 8.74 7.12
CA PHE A 39 -4.67 8.24 8.44
C PHE A 39 -3.52 7.49 9.12
N GLY A 40 -3.64 7.25 10.43
CA GLY A 40 -2.68 6.45 11.18
C GLY A 40 -1.26 7.00 11.10
N TYR A 41 -0.31 6.19 10.63
CA TYR A 41 1.11 6.55 10.55
C TYR A 41 1.49 7.36 9.31
N ASP A 42 0.54 7.69 8.44
CA ASP A 42 0.82 8.45 7.23
C ASP A 42 1.58 9.77 7.47
N PRO A 43 1.30 10.55 8.54
CA PRO A 43 2.03 11.80 8.81
C PRO A 43 3.51 11.60 9.16
N ILE A 44 3.94 10.40 9.58
CA ILE A 44 5.34 10.12 9.92
C ILE A 44 6.02 9.17 8.94
N PHE A 45 5.30 8.65 7.94
CA PHE A 45 5.85 7.77 6.92
C PHE A 45 6.37 8.61 5.74
N TYR A 46 7.66 8.87 5.72
CA TYR A 46 8.34 9.69 4.72
C TYR A 46 8.72 8.88 3.47
N LEU A 47 8.46 9.44 2.30
CA LEU A 47 8.75 8.88 0.99
C LEU A 47 9.91 9.64 0.33
N PRO A 48 11.14 9.12 0.34
CA PRO A 48 12.32 9.81 -0.20
C PRO A 48 12.13 10.26 -1.65
N ASP A 49 11.58 9.39 -2.50
CA ASP A 49 11.35 9.66 -3.92
C ASP A 49 10.30 10.76 -4.19
N HIS A 50 9.53 11.13 -3.16
CA HIS A 50 8.49 12.16 -3.23
C HIS A 50 8.79 13.39 -2.38
N GLY A 51 9.85 13.36 -1.57
CA GLY A 51 10.25 14.47 -0.71
C GLY A 51 9.23 14.82 0.38
N CYS A 52 8.25 13.95 0.67
CA CYS A 52 7.14 14.27 1.57
C CYS A 52 6.65 13.04 2.35
N THR A 53 5.82 13.24 3.35
CA THR A 53 5.15 12.15 4.07
C THR A 53 3.96 11.63 3.27
N MET A 54 3.52 10.40 3.57
CA MET A 54 2.34 9.81 2.93
C MET A 54 1.08 10.67 3.13
N ALA A 55 0.97 11.38 4.27
CA ALA A 55 -0.13 12.28 4.57
C ALA A 55 -0.14 13.56 3.72
N GLN A 56 1.00 13.97 3.18
CA GLN A 56 1.11 15.13 2.30
C GLN A 56 0.79 14.80 0.83
N LEU A 57 0.70 13.53 0.47
CA LEU A 57 0.34 13.13 -0.89
C LEU A 57 -1.14 13.36 -1.17
N PRO A 58 -1.51 13.91 -2.35
CA PRO A 58 -2.89 13.87 -2.82
C PRO A 58 -3.42 12.44 -2.85
N GLN A 59 -4.68 12.24 -2.44
CA GLN A 59 -5.32 10.92 -2.36
C GLN A 59 -5.19 10.13 -3.68
N ALA A 60 -5.35 10.80 -4.83
CA ALA A 60 -5.20 10.19 -6.15
C ALA A 60 -3.77 9.69 -6.46
N ARG A 61 -2.74 10.31 -5.89
CA ARG A 61 -1.36 9.83 -6.00
C ARG A 61 -1.12 8.66 -5.06
N LYS A 62 -1.55 8.79 -3.80
CA LYS A 62 -1.49 7.71 -2.80
C LYS A 62 -2.14 6.41 -3.28
N ASN A 63 -3.30 6.52 -3.93
CA ASN A 63 -4.04 5.38 -4.48
C ASN A 63 -3.32 4.65 -5.64
N ARG A 64 -2.25 5.22 -6.20
CA ARG A 64 -1.45 4.58 -7.26
C ARG A 64 -0.15 3.96 -6.76
N ILE A 65 0.44 4.52 -5.69
CA ILE A 65 1.79 4.12 -5.26
C ILE A 65 1.83 3.38 -3.93
N SER A 66 0.73 3.39 -3.17
CA SER A 66 0.70 2.78 -1.84
C SER A 66 0.87 1.26 -1.88
N HIS A 67 1.31 0.71 -0.75
CA HIS A 67 1.37 -0.73 -0.49
C HIS A 67 0.04 -1.44 -0.78
N ARG A 68 -1.11 -0.80 -0.48
CA ARG A 68 -2.45 -1.34 -0.82
C ARG A 68 -2.69 -1.41 -2.32
N ALA A 69 -2.35 -0.34 -3.06
CA ALA A 69 -2.47 -0.33 -4.51
C ALA A 69 -1.66 -1.45 -5.15
N ARG A 70 -0.40 -1.59 -4.73
CA ARG A 70 0.50 -2.67 -5.19
C ARG A 70 -0.02 -4.06 -4.86
N ALA A 71 -0.60 -4.26 -3.67
CA ALA A 71 -1.17 -5.55 -3.29
C ALA A 71 -2.39 -5.92 -4.14
N ILE A 72 -3.27 -4.94 -4.42
CA ILE A 72 -4.43 -5.15 -5.29
C ILE A 72 -3.99 -5.40 -6.73
N GLU A 73 -3.04 -4.64 -7.27
CA GLU A 73 -2.48 -4.87 -8.61
C GLU A 73 -1.91 -6.29 -8.74
N ALA A 74 -1.19 -6.77 -7.72
CA ALA A 74 -0.69 -8.15 -7.68
C ALA A 74 -1.83 -9.19 -7.62
N ALA A 75 -2.96 -8.86 -6.99
CA ALA A 75 -4.14 -9.72 -6.89
C ALA A 75 -5.01 -9.73 -8.16
N MET A 76 -4.91 -8.70 -9.02
CA MET A 76 -5.77 -8.54 -10.19
C MET A 76 -5.74 -9.72 -11.18
N PRO A 77 -4.59 -10.34 -11.52
CA PRO A 77 -4.56 -11.50 -12.40
C PRO A 77 -5.39 -12.66 -11.85
N THR A 78 -5.29 -12.94 -10.55
CA THR A 78 -6.09 -13.98 -9.88
C THR A 78 -7.56 -13.60 -9.90
N LEU A 79 -7.93 -12.37 -9.53
CA LEU A 79 -9.33 -11.94 -9.54
C LEU A 79 -9.95 -12.07 -10.92
N ARG A 80 -9.25 -11.65 -11.98
CA ARG A 80 -9.73 -11.78 -13.37
C ARG A 80 -9.95 -13.24 -13.77
N ARG A 81 -9.06 -14.14 -13.37
CA ARG A 81 -9.20 -15.59 -13.61
C ARG A 81 -10.42 -16.20 -12.90
N LEU A 82 -10.88 -15.59 -11.80
CA LEU A 82 -12.01 -16.11 -11.01
C LEU A 82 -13.37 -15.55 -11.42
N LEU A 83 -13.39 -14.46 -12.19
CA LEU A 83 -14.63 -13.82 -12.67
C LEU A 83 -15.06 -14.30 -14.06
N ILE A 84 -14.26 -15.15 -14.69
CA ILE A 84 -14.53 -15.83 -15.96
C ILE A 84 -14.75 -17.30 -15.64
#